data_AF-A0A1B7ZBJ4-F1
#
_entry.id   AF-A0A1B7ZBJ4-F1
#
_cell.length_a   1.000
_cell.length_b   1.000
_cell.length_c   1.000
_cell.angle_alpha   90.00
_cell.angle_beta   90.00
_cell.angle_gamma   90.00
#
_symmetry.space_group_name_H-M   'P 1'
#
loop_
_entity.id
_entity.type
_entity.pdbx_description
1 polymer ?
#
loop_
_entity_poly.entity_id
_entity_poly.type
_entity_poly.pdbx_seq_one_letter_code
_entity_poly.pdbx_strand_id
1 'polypeptide(L)'
;MEIISILLEDDLLHIDDMGNSTVIKAGDIQVMSAGTGVSHSEFNKNQDKDVKFLQIWIIPNKKNVAPRYDQVSIKDLETTNSLTQILSPNKNEKRVRIHQIAWFHLGNYEVIKQIFTH
;
A
#
# COMPACT_ATOMS: atom_id res chain seq x y z
N MET A 1 -3.76 -0.24 -14.07
CA MET A 1 -2.64 -0.61 -13.19
C MET A 1 -3.11 -0.47 -11.76
N GLU A 2 -2.68 -1.35 -10.85
CA GLU A 2 -2.79 -1.13 -9.40
C GLU A 2 -1.39 -0.73 -8.92
N ILE A 3 -1.27 0.44 -8.30
CA ILE A 3 -0.01 1.00 -7.81
C ILE A 3 -0.09 0.97 -6.29
N ILE A 4 0.87 0.31 -5.65
CA ILE A 4 0.92 0.12 -4.21
C ILE A 4 2.20 0.75 -3.67
N SER A 5 2.06 1.67 -2.73
CA SER A 5 3.17 2.33 -2.04
C SER A 5 3.18 1.89 -0.57
N ILE A 6 4.28 1.29 -0.13
CA ILE A 6 4.51 0.83 1.25
C ILE A 6 5.65 1.66 1.84
N LEU A 7 5.35 2.52 2.81
CA LEU A 7 6.35 3.41 3.38
C LEU A 7 7.10 2.76 4.53
N LEU A 8 8.42 2.76 4.42
CA LEU A 8 9.34 2.17 5.37
C LEU A 8 9.92 3.23 6.31
N GLU A 9 10.28 4.40 5.78
CA GLU A 9 10.87 5.51 6.55
C GLU A 9 10.36 6.87 6.02
N ASP A 10 10.08 7.77 6.97
CA ASP A 10 9.55 9.13 6.76
C ASP A 10 8.26 9.20 5.92
N ASP A 11 7.96 10.38 5.36
CA ASP A 11 6.63 10.75 4.85
C ASP A 11 6.67 11.09 3.36
N LEU A 12 5.67 10.61 2.61
CA LEU A 12 5.48 10.86 1.18
C LEU A 12 4.18 11.67 0.97
N LEU A 13 4.27 12.78 0.24
CA LEU A 13 3.10 13.55 -0.19
C LEU A 13 2.60 13.00 -1.53
N HIS A 14 1.36 12.53 -1.55
CA HIS A 14 0.65 12.10 -2.75
C HIS A 14 -0.36 13.17 -3.17
N ILE A 15 -0.40 13.49 -4.46
CA ILE A 15 -1.39 14.37 -5.07
C ILE A 15 -1.90 13.72 -6.36
N ASP A 16 -3.21 13.73 -6.59
CA ASP A 16 -3.81 13.26 -7.85
C ASP A 16 -4.89 14.18 -8.41
N ASP A 17 -5.26 13.94 -9.68
CA ASP A 17 -6.31 14.66 -10.40
C ASP A 17 -7.74 14.26 -10.01
N MET A 18 -7.89 13.30 -9.08
CA MET A 18 -9.16 12.99 -8.42
C MET A 18 -9.43 13.91 -7.22
N GLY A 19 -8.47 14.78 -6.87
CA GLY A 19 -8.57 15.74 -5.77
C GLY A 19 -7.99 15.24 -4.45
N ASN A 20 -7.30 14.09 -4.42
CA ASN A 20 -6.61 13.66 -3.21
C ASN A 20 -5.29 14.41 -3.06
N SER A 21 -5.03 14.88 -1.84
CA SER A 21 -3.73 15.41 -1.41
C SER A 21 -3.46 14.89 -0.01
N THR A 22 -2.68 13.83 0.10
CA THR A 22 -2.51 13.06 1.34
C THR A 22 -1.05 12.86 1.68
N VAL A 23 -0.75 12.84 2.98
CA VAL A 23 0.57 12.44 3.48
C VAL A 23 0.47 10.98 3.88
N ILE A 24 1.25 10.15 3.21
CA ILE A 24 1.46 8.75 3.54
C ILE A 24 2.63 8.73 4.51
N LYS A 25 2.50 8.07 5.66
CA LYS A 25 3.55 8.01 6.68
C LYS A 25 4.23 6.65 6.71
N ALA A 26 5.42 6.56 7.30
CA ALA A 26 6.05 5.27 7.60
C ALA A 26 5.07 4.36 8.37
N GLY A 27 4.89 3.13 7.88
CA GLY A 27 3.88 2.19 8.38
C GLY A 27 2.47 2.36 7.81
N ASP A 28 2.30 3.22 6.80
CA ASP A 28 1.08 3.27 5.99
C ASP A 28 1.27 2.52 4.67
N ILE A 29 0.14 2.07 4.14
CA ILE A 29 0.04 1.48 2.81
C ILE A 29 -0.98 2.27 2.03
N GLN A 30 -0.56 2.68 0.84
CA GLN A 30 -1.40 3.36 -0.12
C GLN A 30 -1.60 2.46 -1.34
N VAL A 31 -2.83 2.44 -1.86
CA VAL A 31 -3.19 1.73 -3.08
C VAL A 31 -3.97 2.66 -4.00
N MET A 32 -3.50 2.80 -5.23
CA MET A 32 -4.20 3.51 -6.30
C MET A 32 -4.53 2.55 -7.45
N SER A 33 -5.82 2.42 -7.74
CA SER A 33 -6.28 1.79 -8.97
C SER A 33 -6.33 2.86 -10.06
N ALA A 34 -5.44 2.81 -11.05
CA ALA A 34 -5.42 3.81 -12.13
C ALA A 34 -6.63 3.72 -13.07
N GLY A 35 -7.22 2.53 -13.21
CA GLY A 35 -8.50 2.37 -13.91
C GLY A 35 -8.53 2.90 -15.35
N THR A 36 -9.48 3.79 -15.63
CA THR A 36 -9.64 4.50 -16.92
C THR A 36 -8.57 5.58 -17.17
N GLY A 37 -7.75 5.90 -16.17
CA GLY A 37 -6.73 6.94 -16.21
C GLY A 37 -6.74 7.74 -14.91
N VAL A 38 -5.56 8.08 -14.41
CA VAL A 38 -5.33 8.98 -13.28
C VAL A 38 -3.96 9.62 -13.47
N SER A 39 -3.86 10.91 -13.19
CA SER A 39 -2.58 11.62 -13.10
C SER A 39 -2.25 11.79 -11.63
N HIS A 40 -1.02 11.46 -11.25
CA HIS A 40 -0.56 11.65 -9.87
C HIS A 40 0.89 12.10 -9.82
N SER A 41 1.26 12.64 -8.67
CA SER A 41 2.62 13.03 -8.33
C SER A 41 2.90 12.67 -6.88
N GLU A 42 4.11 12.16 -6.64
CA GLU A 42 4.59 11.79 -5.32
C GLU A 42 5.87 12.59 -5.03
N PHE A 43 5.91 13.22 -3.86
CA PHE A 43 7.03 14.05 -3.43
C PHE A 43 7.47 13.68 -2.02
N ASN A 44 8.77 13.77 -1.75
CA ASN A 44 9.23 13.76 -0.38
C ASN A 44 8.59 14.93 0.39
N LYS A 45 7.91 14.64 1.50
CA LYS A 45 7.20 15.66 2.28
C LYS A 45 8.17 16.50 3.12
N ASN A 46 9.35 15.97 3.43
CA ASN A 46 10.36 16.56 4.29
C ASN A 46 11.50 17.18 3.45
N GLN A 47 12.10 18.25 3.95
CA GLN A 47 13.21 18.95 3.27
C GLN A 47 14.58 18.46 3.74
N ASP A 48 14.63 17.86 4.92
CA ASP A 48 15.83 17.54 5.70
C ASP A 48 16.01 16.02 5.92
N LYS A 49 15.08 15.21 5.42
CA LYS A 49 15.08 13.75 5.60
C LYS A 49 14.79 13.03 4.31
N ASP A 50 15.40 11.87 4.12
CA ASP A 50 15.11 10.98 2.99
C ASP A 50 13.86 10.16 3.27
N VAL A 51 13.03 9.95 2.24
CA VAL A 51 11.91 9.01 2.29
C VAL A 51 12.35 7.66 1.72
N LYS A 52 11.97 6.56 2.38
CA LYS A 52 12.18 5.20 1.85
C LYS A 52 10.86 4.46 1.77
N PHE A 53 10.56 3.94 0.60
CA PHE A 53 9.32 3.21 0.35
C PHE A 53 9.50 2.19 -0.78
N LEU A 54 8.60 1.22 -0.81
CA LEU A 54 8.47 0.29 -1.93
C LEU A 54 7.33 0.77 -2.83
N GLN A 55 7.60 0.83 -4.12
CA GLN A 55 6.58 1.07 -5.13
C GLN A 55 6.39 -0.19 -5.97
N ILE A 56 5.21 -0.80 -5.87
CA ILE A 56 4.90 -2.10 -6.46
C ILE A 56 3.73 -1.95 -7.42
N TRP A 57 3.89 -2.44 -8.64
CA TRP A 57 2.90 -2.32 -9.71
C TRP A 57 2.33 -3.69 -10.04
N ILE A 58 1.01 -3.82 -9.96
CA ILE A 58 0.28 -5.05 -10.28
C ILE A 58 -0.63 -4.81 -11.48
N ILE A 59 -0.50 -5.66 -12.49
CA ILE A 59 -1.45 -5.68 -13.61
C ILE A 59 -2.80 -6.18 -13.09
N PRO A 60 -3.88 -5.38 -13.19
CA PRO A 60 -5.19 -5.82 -12.73
C PRO A 60 -5.80 -6.88 -13.68
N ASN A 61 -6.60 -7.78 -13.13
CA ASN A 61 -7.40 -8.73 -13.89
C ASN A 61 -8.66 -8.10 -14.52
N LYS A 62 -8.99 -6.87 -14.11
CA LYS A 62 -10.10 -6.08 -14.67
C LYS A 62 -9.59 -4.75 -15.19
N LYS A 63 -9.87 -4.48 -16.47
CA LYS A 63 -9.55 -3.20 -17.13
C LYS A 63 -10.70 -2.21 -17.01
N ASN A 64 -10.41 -0.93 -17.21
CA ASN A 64 -11.39 0.17 -17.27
C ASN A 64 -12.29 0.25 -16.04
N VAL A 65 -11.76 -0.11 -14.87
CA VAL A 65 -12.42 0.16 -13.58
C VAL A 65 -12.37 1.65 -13.29
N ALA A 66 -13.29 2.14 -12.44
CA ALA A 66 -13.21 3.51 -11.95
C ALA A 66 -11.87 3.71 -11.19
N PRO A 67 -11.17 4.83 -11.43
CA PRO A 67 -10.02 5.22 -10.63
C PRO A 67 -10.38 5.27 -9.14
N ARG A 68 -9.44 4.90 -8.29
CA ARG A 68 -9.65 4.88 -6.84
C ARG A 68 -8.34 5.05 -6.10
N TYR A 69 -8.42 5.70 -4.95
CA TYR A 69 -7.37 5.84 -3.96
C TYR A 69 -7.85 5.29 -2.60
N ASP A 70 -7.05 4.43 -1.97
CA ASP A 70 -7.22 4.06 -0.56
C ASP A 70 -5.87 4.16 0.17
N GLN A 71 -5.91 4.50 1.46
CA GLN A 71 -4.77 4.48 2.37
C GLN A 71 -5.18 3.86 3.71
N VAL A 72 -4.32 3.01 4.27
CA VAL A 72 -4.51 2.40 5.58
C VAL A 72 -3.22 2.38 6.38
N SER A 73 -3.29 2.68 7.67
CA SER A 73 -2.19 2.45 8.60
C SER A 73 -2.16 0.98 9.01
N ILE A 74 -0.97 0.37 9.00
CA ILE A 74 -0.78 -1.01 9.47
C ILE A 74 -0.16 -1.07 10.86
N LYS A 75 0.16 0.06 11.50
CA LYS A 75 0.81 0.10 12.82
C LYS A 75 0.01 -0.64 13.89
N ASP A 76 -1.31 -0.55 13.84
CA ASP A 76 -2.19 -1.22 14.81
C ASP A 76 -2.48 -2.68 14.45
N LEU A 77 -2.01 -3.13 13.28
CA LEU A 77 -2.25 -4.48 12.75
C LEU A 77 -0.98 -5.35 12.78
N GLU A 78 0.20 -4.73 12.81
CA GLU A 78 1.48 -5.43 12.82
C GLU A 78 1.64 -6.24 14.11
N THR A 79 1.92 -7.54 13.95
CA THR A 79 2.23 -8.43 15.08
C THR A 79 3.57 -9.08 14.82
N THR A 80 4.49 -8.97 15.78
CA THR A 80 5.80 -9.63 15.71
C THR A 80 5.62 -11.14 15.56
N ASN A 81 6.46 -11.76 14.74
CA ASN A 81 6.44 -13.18 14.47
C ASN A 81 5.14 -13.70 13.81
N SER A 82 4.45 -12.84 13.06
CA SER A 82 3.25 -13.20 12.28
C SER A 82 3.25 -12.58 10.89
N LEU A 83 2.51 -13.18 9.97
CA LEU A 83 2.18 -12.57 8.67
C LEU A 83 0.91 -11.74 8.79
N THR A 84 1.06 -10.43 8.70
CA THR A 84 -0.07 -9.49 8.67
C THR A 84 -0.47 -9.30 7.21
N GLN A 85 -1.66 -9.75 6.82
CA GLN A 85 -2.20 -9.44 5.49
C GLN A 85 -2.36 -7.91 5.38
N ILE A 86 -2.06 -7.33 4.23
CA ILE A 86 -2.13 -5.88 4.04
C ILE A 86 -3.02 -5.47 2.88
N LEU A 87 -3.20 -6.35 1.90
CA LEU A 87 -4.10 -6.14 0.78
C LEU A 87 -4.67 -7.46 0.27
N SER A 88 -5.83 -7.41 -0.37
CA SER A 88 -6.53 -8.59 -0.91
C SER A 88 -7.48 -8.23 -2.07
N PRO A 89 -8.03 -9.21 -2.80
CA PRO A 89 -9.11 -8.97 -3.76
C PRO A 89 -10.48 -8.68 -3.11
N ASN A 90 -10.62 -8.93 -1.80
CA ASN A 90 -11.91 -9.05 -1.14
C ASN A 90 -12.44 -7.69 -0.67
N LYS A 91 -13.64 -7.33 -1.13
CA LYS A 91 -14.29 -6.04 -0.76
C LYS A 91 -14.77 -5.95 0.68
N ASN A 92 -14.91 -7.09 1.37
CA ASN A 92 -15.52 -7.16 2.72
C ASN A 92 -14.48 -7.17 3.84
N GLU A 93 -13.19 -7.07 3.51
CA GLU A 93 -12.11 -7.04 4.50
C GLU A 93 -11.75 -5.59 4.86
N LYS A 94 -11.32 -5.35 6.09
CA LYS A 94 -10.91 -4.01 6.59
C LYS A 94 -9.58 -3.51 5.97
N ARG A 95 -9.11 -4.11 4.88
CA ARG A 95 -7.80 -3.85 4.28
C ARG A 95 -7.98 -3.20 2.90
N VAL A 96 -6.89 -2.68 2.35
CA VAL A 96 -6.91 -2.10 1.01
C VAL A 96 -7.13 -3.19 -0.04
N ARG A 97 -7.96 -2.88 -1.03
CA ARG A 97 -8.34 -3.83 -2.10
C ARG A 97 -7.53 -3.61 -3.37
N ILE A 98 -7.37 -4.65 -4.16
CA ILE A 98 -6.83 -4.57 -5.54
C ILE A 98 -7.73 -5.32 -6.53
N HIS A 99 -7.69 -4.93 -7.81
CA HIS A 99 -8.36 -5.68 -8.88
C HIS A 99 -7.47 -6.80 -9.43
N GLN A 100 -7.01 -7.70 -8.57
CA GLN A 100 -6.24 -8.88 -8.95
C GLN A 100 -6.41 -9.98 -7.90
N ILE A 101 -6.34 -11.25 -8.32
CA ILE A 101 -6.34 -12.42 -7.42
C ILE A 101 -4.95 -12.53 -6.79
N ALA A 102 -4.65 -11.65 -5.83
CA ALA A 102 -3.38 -11.64 -5.11
C ALA A 102 -3.55 -11.06 -3.70
N TRP A 103 -2.70 -11.52 -2.78
CA TRP A 103 -2.64 -11.07 -1.40
C TRP A 103 -1.21 -10.67 -1.08
N PHE A 104 -1.01 -9.53 -0.42
CA PHE A 104 0.29 -9.25 0.20
C PHE A 104 0.18 -9.41 1.71
N HIS A 105 1.28 -9.88 2.29
CA HIS A 105 1.48 -10.00 3.71
C HIS A 105 2.81 -9.33 4.06
N LEU A 106 2.87 -8.66 5.21
CA LEU A 106 4.10 -8.18 5.82
C LEU A 106 4.37 -8.98 7.09
N GLY A 107 5.63 -9.35 7.29
CA GLY A 107 6.08 -10.06 8.47
C GLY A 107 7.31 -9.38 9.05
N ASN A 108 7.28 -9.17 10.36
CA ASN A 108 8.42 -8.69 11.13
C ASN A 108 8.83 -9.80 12.10
N TYR A 109 10.07 -10.26 11.98
CA TYR A 109 10.55 -11.49 12.58
C TYR A 109 11.77 -11.24 13.44
N GLU A 110 11.70 -11.72 14.67
CA GLU A 110 12.89 -11.80 15.51
C GLU A 110 13.80 -12.89 14.96
N VAL A 111 15.11 -12.66 15.07
CA VAL A 111 16.10 -13.68 14.78
C VAL A 111 15.84 -14.82 15.76
N ILE A 112 15.47 -15.99 15.25
CA ILE A 112 15.03 -17.23 15.95
C ILE A 112 13.50 -17.42 16.03
N LYS A 113 12.89 -17.87 14.93
CA LYS A 113 11.99 -19.05 14.89
C LYS A 113 11.54 -19.36 13.46
N GLN A 114 11.57 -20.64 13.11
CA GLN A 114 11.03 -21.18 11.87
C GLN A 114 9.51 -21.01 11.85
N ILE A 115 8.96 -20.46 10.77
CA ILE A 115 7.53 -20.18 10.65
C ILE A 115 6.92 -21.14 9.64
N PHE A 116 5.93 -21.89 10.09
CA PHE A 116 5.12 -22.77 9.25
C PHE A 116 3.88 -21.99 8.82
N THR A 117 3.68 -21.85 7.52
CA THR A 117 2.39 -21.44 6.93
C THR A 117 1.68 -22.70 6.42
N HIS A 118 0.43 -22.93 6.86
CA HIS A 118 -0.44 -23.99 6.34
C HIS A 118 -1.18 -23.54 5.09
#